data_AF-A0AA94S1E1-F1
#
_entry.id   AF-A0AA94S1E1-F1
#
_cell.length_a   1.000
_cell.length_b   1.000
_cell.length_c   1.000
_cell.angle_alpha   90.00
_cell.angle_beta   90.00
_cell.angle_gamma   90.00
#
_symmetry.space_group_name_H-M   'P 1'
#
loop_
_entity.id
_entity.type
_entity.pdbx_description
1 polymer ?
#
loop_
_entity_poly.entity_id
_entity_poly.type
_entity_poly.pdbx_seq_one_letter_code
_entity_poly.pdbx_strand_id
1 'polypeptide(L)'
;MLLLLFNFNSSYSQVDLDSIKIKPINKVYSISDTISLSLYNKSSEKIYMLISLEKKRGREWKLYLSDIFQKDSIFMVKNILYLNSLEKRNEYWKIKNNMYHKKNKNLYRFLFHIGTSPDRLSLVRYSTVFYVGNAPKREL
;
A
#
# COMPACT_ATOMS: atom_id res chain seq x y z
N MET A 1 -14.19 11.72 -50.52
CA MET A 1 -14.34 10.79 -49.39
C MET A 1 -13.40 11.26 -48.29
N LEU A 2 -13.94 11.96 -47.27
CA LEU A 2 -13.17 12.64 -46.23
C LEU A 2 -12.85 11.62 -45.11
N LEU A 3 -11.56 11.37 -44.84
CA LEU A 3 -11.14 10.55 -43.69
C LEU A 3 -11.36 11.36 -42.40
N LEU A 4 -12.37 10.98 -41.62
CA LEU A 4 -12.51 11.41 -40.23
C LEU A 4 -11.44 10.70 -39.39
N LEU A 5 -10.35 11.41 -39.12
CA LEU A 5 -9.41 11.04 -38.06
C LEU A 5 -10.14 11.22 -36.72
N PHE A 6 -10.56 10.11 -36.13
CA PHE A 6 -10.98 10.08 -34.73
C PHE A 6 -9.75 10.40 -33.88
N ASN A 7 -9.69 11.63 -33.37
CA ASN A 7 -8.84 11.95 -32.23
C ASN A 7 -9.33 11.14 -31.03
N PHE A 8 -8.68 10.01 -30.76
CA PHE A 8 -8.75 9.37 -29.46
C PHE A 8 -8.09 10.30 -28.44
N ASN A 9 -8.84 11.26 -27.92
CA ASN A 9 -8.55 11.84 -26.63
C ASN A 9 -8.80 10.75 -25.59
N SER A 10 -7.80 9.89 -25.39
CA SER A 10 -7.73 9.13 -24.14
C SER A 10 -7.46 10.16 -23.05
N SER A 11 -8.53 10.66 -22.43
CA SER A 11 -8.45 11.38 -21.17
C SER A 11 -7.88 10.40 -20.15
N TYR A 12 -6.56 10.39 -20.03
CA TYR A 12 -5.86 9.58 -19.06
C TYR A 12 -6.21 10.15 -17.69
N SER A 13 -7.03 9.44 -16.92
CA SER A 13 -7.19 9.68 -15.48
C SER A 13 -5.87 9.29 -14.81
N GLN A 14 -4.95 10.25 -14.74
CA GLN A 14 -3.74 10.13 -13.94
C GLN A 14 -4.13 10.41 -12.50
N VAL A 15 -3.85 9.45 -11.61
CA VAL A 15 -4.02 9.65 -10.17
C VAL A 15 -3.07 10.75 -9.73
N ASP A 16 -3.63 11.91 -9.34
CA ASP A 16 -2.84 13.01 -8.77
C ASP A 16 -2.12 12.55 -7.50
N LEU A 17 -0.89 13.02 -7.29
CA LEU A 17 -0.07 12.74 -6.12
C LEU A 17 -0.81 13.05 -4.80
N ASP A 18 -1.73 14.02 -4.82
CA ASP A 18 -2.50 14.49 -3.66
C ASP A 18 -3.84 13.77 -3.45
N SER A 19 -4.24 12.90 -4.38
CA SER A 19 -5.55 12.24 -4.39
C SER A 19 -5.73 11.16 -3.32
N ILE A 20 -4.65 10.73 -2.66
CA ILE A 20 -4.66 9.71 -1.61
C ILE A 20 -3.83 10.18 -0.41
N LYS A 21 -4.43 10.10 0.79
CA LYS A 21 -3.73 10.33 2.05
C LYS A 21 -3.64 9.03 2.83
N ILE A 22 -2.41 8.63 3.13
CA ILE A 22 -2.08 7.49 3.99
C ILE A 22 -1.55 8.08 5.30
N LYS A 23 -2.20 7.78 6.43
CA LYS A 23 -1.68 8.28 7.72
C LYS A 23 -0.39 7.54 8.10
N PRO A 24 0.55 8.22 8.78
CA PRO A 24 1.70 7.57 9.38
C PRO A 24 1.26 6.46 10.35
N ILE A 25 2.06 5.40 10.40
CA ILE A 25 1.91 4.30 11.35
C ILE A 25 2.99 4.39 12.43
N ASN A 26 2.85 3.59 13.50
CA ASN A 26 3.86 3.53 14.56
C ASN A 26 5.18 2.97 14.01
N LYS A 27 6.29 3.35 14.65
CA LYS A 27 7.63 2.93 14.22
C LYS A 27 8.05 1.56 14.77
N VAL A 28 7.37 1.04 15.79
CA VAL A 28 7.73 -0.20 16.47
C VAL A 28 6.48 -1.00 16.78
N TYR A 29 6.53 -2.28 16.48
CA TYR A 29 5.50 -3.26 16.74
C TYR A 29 6.10 -4.54 17.32
N SER A 30 5.32 -5.24 18.13
CA SER A 30 5.60 -6.60 18.57
C SER A 30 5.05 -7.63 17.58
N ILE A 31 5.51 -8.86 17.73
CA ILE A 31 4.90 -9.99 17.03
C ILE A 31 3.45 -10.14 17.52
N SER A 32 2.52 -10.48 16.63
CA SER A 32 1.07 -10.57 16.87
C SER A 32 0.34 -9.24 17.01
N ASP A 33 1.04 -8.10 16.99
CA ASP A 33 0.39 -6.79 16.89
C ASP A 33 -0.40 -6.67 15.58
N THR A 34 -1.42 -5.83 15.63
CA THR A 34 -2.20 -5.44 14.45
C THR A 34 -1.84 -4.01 14.07
N ILE A 35 -1.42 -3.82 12.82
CA ILE A 35 -1.18 -2.51 12.25
C ILE A 35 -2.50 -2.02 11.64
N SER A 36 -2.91 -0.79 12.00
CA SER A 36 -4.01 -0.08 11.36
C SER A 36 -3.48 0.87 10.30
N LEU A 37 -3.97 0.72 9.07
CA LEU A 37 -3.68 1.55 7.91
C LEU A 37 -4.88 2.47 7.68
N SER A 38 -4.77 3.74 8.09
CA SER A 38 -5.78 4.73 7.77
C SER A 38 -5.54 5.34 6.40
N LEU A 39 -6.46 5.04 5.49
CA LEU A 39 -6.46 5.46 4.09
C LEU A 39 -7.57 6.48 3.86
N TYR A 40 -7.31 7.48 3.03
CA TYR A 40 -8.30 8.45 2.63
C TYR A 40 -8.17 8.79 1.16
N ASN A 41 -9.14 8.34 0.36
CA ASN A 41 -9.30 8.78 -1.01
C ASN A 41 -9.88 10.21 -1.00
N LYS A 42 -9.12 11.19 -1.48
CA LYS A 42 -9.56 12.56 -1.68
C LYS A 42 -10.08 12.82 -3.09
N SER A 43 -9.93 11.84 -3.99
CA SER A 43 -10.42 11.95 -5.35
C SER A 43 -11.95 11.90 -5.39
N SER A 44 -12.51 12.55 -6.40
CA SER A 44 -13.90 12.37 -6.82
C SER A 44 -14.11 11.01 -7.48
N GLU A 45 -13.04 10.33 -7.91
CA GLU A 45 -13.07 9.01 -8.55
C GLU A 45 -12.78 7.88 -7.56
N LYS A 46 -13.20 6.66 -7.91
CA LYS A 46 -12.78 5.45 -7.20
C LYS A 46 -11.29 5.20 -7.46
N ILE A 47 -10.57 4.80 -6.41
CA ILE A 47 -9.18 4.38 -6.53
C ILE A 47 -9.02 2.92 -6.14
N TYR A 48 -8.01 2.28 -6.72
CA TYR A 48 -7.60 0.91 -6.52
C TYR A 48 -6.18 0.91 -5.95
N MET A 49 -5.90 0.01 -5.03
CA MET A 49 -4.67 -0.02 -4.24
C MET A 49 -4.23 -1.45 -3.97
N LEU A 50 -3.05 -1.81 -4.47
CA LEU A 50 -2.35 -3.02 -4.05
C LEU A 50 -1.38 -2.63 -2.93
N ILE A 51 -1.49 -3.34 -1.79
CA ILE A 51 -0.64 -3.09 -0.63
C ILE A 51 0.27 -4.28 -0.42
N SER A 52 1.55 -4.06 -0.67
CA SER A 52 2.62 -5.02 -0.49
C SER A 52 3.44 -4.71 0.75
N LEU A 53 4.23 -5.67 1.21
CA LEU A 53 5.19 -5.47 2.30
C LEU A 53 6.61 -5.69 1.81
N GLU A 54 7.49 -4.73 2.07
CA GLU A 54 8.92 -4.85 1.82
C GLU A 54 9.70 -5.00 3.12
N LYS A 55 10.79 -5.77 3.08
CA LYS A 55 11.75 -5.92 4.16
C LYS A 55 13.10 -5.36 3.76
N LYS A 56 13.77 -4.64 4.68
CA LYS A 56 15.14 -4.18 4.46
C LYS A 56 16.12 -5.36 4.50
N ARG A 57 16.96 -5.49 3.48
CA ARG A 57 18.03 -6.49 3.36
C ARG A 57 19.32 -5.78 2.96
N GLY A 58 20.22 -5.56 3.92
CA GLY A 58 21.42 -4.74 3.71
C GLY A 58 21.03 -3.30 3.31
N ARG A 59 21.49 -2.85 2.14
CA ARG A 59 21.17 -1.52 1.59
C ARG A 59 19.87 -1.49 0.79
N GLU A 60 19.25 -2.62 0.50
CA GLU A 60 18.10 -2.72 -0.41
C GLU A 60 16.80 -3.01 0.33
N TRP A 61 15.68 -2.64 -0.30
CA TRP A 61 14.35 -3.10 0.09
C TRP A 61 13.95 -4.24 -0.85
N LYS A 62 13.48 -5.36 -0.28
CA LYS A 62 13.03 -6.53 -1.04
C LYS A 62 11.57 -6.82 -0.71
N LEU A 63 10.80 -7.16 -1.74
CA LEU A 63 9.42 -7.62 -1.57
C LEU A 63 9.41 -8.85 -0.65
N TYR A 64 8.61 -8.78 0.41
CA TYR A 64 8.42 -9.85 1.38
C TYR A 64 7.03 -10.48 1.27
N LEU A 65 5.99 -9.65 1.08
CA LEU A 65 4.64 -10.08 0.72
C LEU A 65 4.15 -9.24 -0.46
N SER A 66 3.64 -9.88 -1.51
CA SER A 66 3.04 -9.22 -2.67
C SER A 66 1.68 -8.59 -2.34
N ASP A 67 0.90 -9.24 -1.48
CA ASP A 67 -0.36 -8.74 -0.93
C ASP A 67 -0.44 -9.10 0.55
N ILE A 68 -0.81 -8.12 1.36
CA ILE A 68 -0.95 -8.26 2.81
C ILE A 68 -2.31 -8.83 3.22
N PHE A 69 -3.34 -8.74 2.36
CA PHE A 69 -4.70 -9.16 2.71
C PHE A 69 -4.93 -10.66 2.50
N GLN A 70 -4.28 -11.30 1.52
CA GLN A 70 -4.23 -12.76 1.31
C GLN A 70 -5.59 -13.50 1.23
N LYS A 71 -6.73 -12.81 1.32
CA LYS A 71 -8.09 -13.34 1.34
C LYS A 71 -9.09 -12.35 0.76
N ASP A 72 -10.07 -12.88 0.04
CA ASP A 72 -11.19 -12.13 -0.52
C ASP A 72 -11.95 -11.33 0.54
N SER A 73 -12.08 -10.04 0.29
CA SER A 73 -12.87 -9.07 1.04
C SER A 73 -13.86 -8.47 0.04
N ILE A 74 -15.07 -8.11 0.50
CA ILE A 74 -16.08 -7.44 -0.34
C ILE A 74 -15.58 -6.12 -0.93
N PHE A 75 -14.49 -5.57 -0.38
CA PHE A 75 -13.86 -4.34 -0.83
C PHE A 75 -12.67 -4.57 -1.77
N MET A 76 -12.54 -5.77 -2.34
CA MET A 76 -11.49 -6.09 -3.29
C MET A 76 -12.04 -6.46 -4.65
N VAL A 77 -11.31 -6.03 -5.69
CA VAL A 77 -11.52 -6.46 -7.07
C VAL A 77 -10.20 -7.03 -7.55
N LYS A 78 -10.18 -8.30 -7.98
CA LYS A 78 -8.95 -9.02 -8.37
C LYS A 78 -7.84 -8.95 -7.29
N ASN A 79 -8.20 -9.09 -6.01
CA ASN A 79 -7.28 -8.96 -4.86
C ASN A 79 -6.65 -7.57 -4.68
N ILE A 80 -7.27 -6.53 -5.24
CA ILE A 80 -6.84 -5.14 -5.11
C ILE A 80 -7.92 -4.40 -4.32
N LEU A 81 -7.52 -3.75 -3.23
CA LEU A 81 -8.39 -2.93 -2.42
C LEU A 81 -8.93 -1.77 -3.25
N TYR A 82 -10.22 -1.48 -3.20
CA TYR A 82 -10.74 -0.23 -3.76
C TYR A 82 -11.30 0.69 -2.67
N LEU A 83 -11.13 2.00 -2.88
CA LEU A 83 -11.74 3.07 -2.07
C LEU A 83 -12.64 3.90 -2.98
N ASN A 84 -13.88 4.10 -2.56
CA ASN A 84 -14.82 4.97 -3.24
C ASN A 84 -14.38 6.43 -3.15
N SER A 85 -15.02 7.27 -3.96
CA SER A 85 -14.87 8.73 -3.94
C SER A 85 -14.99 9.28 -2.53
N LEU A 86 -14.05 10.15 -2.14
CA LEU A 86 -14.05 10.83 -0.83
C LEU A 86 -14.09 9.89 0.40
N GLU A 87 -13.74 8.61 0.24
CA GLU A 87 -13.86 7.60 1.29
C GLU A 87 -12.65 7.57 2.24
N LYS A 88 -12.94 7.52 3.55
CA LYS A 88 -11.97 7.18 4.60
C LYS A 88 -12.17 5.73 5.02
N ARG A 89 -11.09 4.95 5.08
CA ARG A 89 -11.14 3.57 5.53
C ARG A 89 -9.93 3.22 6.39
N ASN A 90 -10.16 2.35 7.37
CA ASN A 90 -9.08 1.71 8.13
C ASN A 90 -9.00 0.25 7.71
N GLU A 91 -7.83 -0.15 7.24
CA GLU A 91 -7.50 -1.55 6.99
C GLU A 91 -6.60 -2.07 8.08
N TYR A 92 -6.78 -3.34 8.46
CA TYR A 92 -6.05 -3.94 9.58
C TYR A 92 -5.23 -5.12 9.09
N TRP A 93 -3.96 -5.14 9.47
CA TRP A 93 -3.06 -6.23 9.12
C TRP A 93 -2.34 -6.76 10.35
N LYS A 94 -2.50 -8.05 10.61
CA LYS A 94 -1.90 -8.73 11.76
C LYS A 94 -0.53 -9.28 11.43
N ILE A 95 0.47 -8.94 12.26
CA ILE A 95 1.83 -9.45 12.13
C ILE A 95 1.85 -10.93 12.51
N LYS A 96 2.25 -11.78 11.56
CA LYS A 96 2.34 -13.24 11.77
C LYS A 96 3.69 -13.61 12.41
N ASN A 97 3.70 -14.65 13.27
CA ASN A 97 4.90 -15.13 13.97
C ASN A 97 6.05 -15.51 13.02
N ASN A 98 5.74 -16.05 11.84
CA ASN A 98 6.73 -16.48 10.86
C ASN A 98 7.52 -15.33 10.23
N MET A 99 7.15 -14.08 10.46
CA MET A 99 7.86 -12.90 9.96
C MET A 99 9.12 -12.55 10.76
N TYR A 100 9.23 -13.09 11.97
CA TYR A 100 10.34 -12.78 12.85
C TYR A 100 11.50 -13.73 12.63
N HIS A 101 12.62 -13.21 12.14
CA HIS A 101 13.90 -13.93 12.15
C HIS A 101 14.85 -13.23 13.12
N LYS A 102 15.18 -13.89 14.23
CA LYS A 102 16.00 -13.38 15.35
C LYS A 102 17.36 -12.80 14.94
N LYS A 103 17.89 -13.17 13.77
CA LYS A 103 19.22 -12.77 13.27
C LYS A 103 19.24 -11.49 12.39
N ASN A 104 18.10 -10.94 11.98
CA ASN A 104 18.06 -9.80 11.06
C ASN A 104 17.36 -8.58 11.67
N LYS A 105 17.83 -7.37 11.33
CA LYS A 105 17.06 -6.12 11.54
C LYS A 105 15.70 -6.30 10.86
N ASN A 106 14.64 -6.44 11.66
CA ASN A 106 13.27 -6.69 11.19
C ASN A 106 12.60 -5.36 10.84
N LEU A 107 13.19 -4.68 9.84
CA LEU A 107 12.77 -3.39 9.34
C LEU A 107 11.89 -3.56 8.11
N TYR A 108 10.71 -2.94 8.14
CA TYR A 108 9.68 -3.10 7.12
C TYR A 108 9.10 -1.75 6.69
N ARG A 109 8.49 -1.73 5.51
CA ARG A 109 7.59 -0.66 5.06
C ARG A 109 6.50 -1.26 4.18
N PHE A 110 5.33 -0.64 4.17
CA PHE A 110 4.31 -0.94 3.18
C PHE A 110 4.61 -0.19 1.88
N LEU A 111 4.37 -0.88 0.78
CA LEU A 111 4.45 -0.36 -0.58
C LEU A 111 3.03 -0.35 -1.15
N PHE A 112 2.56 0.82 -1.56
CA PHE A 112 1.23 1.02 -2.11
C PHE A 112 1.35 1.33 -3.59
N HIS A 113 0.79 0.48 -4.43
CA HIS A 113 0.58 0.74 -5.86
C HIS A 113 -0.86 1.17 -6.07
N ILE A 114 -1.08 2.35 -6.66
CA ILE A 114 -2.37 3.04 -6.66
C ILE A 114 -2.74 3.43 -8.09
N GLY A 115 -4.02 3.30 -8.44
CA GLY A 115 -4.56 3.60 -9.77
C GLY A 115 -6.05 3.88 -9.74
N THR A 116 -6.60 4.40 -10.84
CA THR A 116 -8.05 4.53 -11.05
C THR A 116 -8.66 3.31 -11.75
N SER A 117 -7.84 2.32 -12.07
CA SER A 117 -8.23 1.01 -12.59
C SER A 117 -7.40 -0.09 -11.92
N PRO A 118 -7.99 -1.27 -11.63
CA PRO A 118 -7.27 -2.38 -11.02
C PRO A 118 -6.13 -2.91 -11.92
N ASP A 119 -6.22 -2.73 -13.24
CA ASP A 119 -5.21 -3.21 -14.18
C ASP A 119 -4.08 -2.17 -14.41
N ARG A 120 -4.18 -0.97 -13.82
CA ARG A 120 -3.25 0.15 -14.05
C ARG A 120 -2.95 0.91 -12.76
N LEU A 121 -2.01 0.38 -11.97
CA LEU A 121 -1.55 0.96 -10.70
C LEU A 121 -0.22 1.72 -10.87
N SER A 122 -0.28 2.95 -11.38
CA SER A 122 0.91 3.74 -11.76
C SER A 122 1.55 4.53 -10.61
N LEU A 123 0.77 4.90 -9.59
CA LEU A 123 1.24 5.73 -8.49
C LEU A 123 1.84 4.87 -7.37
N VAL A 124 3.05 5.19 -6.94
CA VAL A 124 3.74 4.50 -5.84
C VAL A 124 3.83 5.38 -4.59
N ARG A 125 3.49 4.80 -3.44
CA ARG A 125 3.66 5.40 -2.11
C ARG A 125 4.25 4.40 -1.13
N TYR A 126 4.80 4.92 -0.03
CA TYR A 126 5.36 4.13 1.05
C TYR A 126 4.81 4.59 2.41
N SER A 127 4.70 3.66 3.35
CA SER A 127 4.40 4.01 4.75
C SER A 127 5.64 4.56 5.45
N THR A 128 5.43 5.07 6.67
CA THR A 128 6.51 5.14 7.67
C THR A 128 7.20 3.77 7.78
N VAL A 129 8.53 3.78 7.85
CA VAL A 129 9.34 2.59 8.13
C VAL A 129 9.12 2.16 9.58
N PHE A 130 8.98 0.85 9.80
CA PHE A 130 8.71 0.29 11.13
C PHE A 130 9.53 -0.96 11.43
N TYR A 131 9.72 -1.22 12.72
CA TYR A 131 10.39 -2.40 13.27
C TYR A 131 9.36 -3.41 13.78
N VAL A 132 9.66 -4.70 13.63
CA VAL A 132 8.89 -5.79 14.26
C VAL A 132 9.76 -6.59 15.23
N GLY A 133 9.31 -6.72 16.46
CA GLY A 133 10.02 -7.34 17.57
C GLY A 133 10.82 -6.34 18.39
N ASN A 134 11.93 -6.77 19.00
CA ASN A 134 12.76 -5.87 19.80
C ASN A 134 13.36 -4.76 18.93
N ALA A 135 12.88 -3.53 19.12
CA ALA A 135 13.56 -2.37 18.56
C ALA A 135 15.02 -2.33 19.06
N PRO A 136 15.98 -1.97 18.20
CA PRO A 136 17.36 -1.78 18.66
C PRO A 136 17.35 -0.75 19.79
N LYS A 137 17.93 -1.10 20.94
CA LYS A 137 17.85 -0.29 22.17
C LYS A 137 18.52 1.09 22.07
N ARG A 138 19.25 1.42 20.99
CA ARG A 138 19.91 2.73 20.79
C ARG A 138 20.15 3.04 19.31
N GLU A 139 19.63 4.19 18.89
CA GLU A 139 20.21 5.22 18.01
C GLU A 139 19.20 6.40 18.07
N LEU A 140 19.08 6.97 19.27
CA LEU A 140 18.49 8.28 19.55
C LEU A 140 19.63 9.15 20.08
#